data_AF-A0A6G3SRX1-F1
#
_entry.id   AF-A0A6G3SRX1-F1
#
_cell.length_a   1.000
_cell.length_b   1.000
_cell.length_c   1.000
_cell.angle_alpha   90.00
_cell.angle_beta   90.00
_cell.angle_gamma   90.00
#
_symmetry.space_group_name_H-M   'P 1'
#
loop_
_entity.id
_entity.type
_entity.pdbx_description
1 polymer ?
#
loop_
_entity_poly.entity_id
_entity_poly.type
_entity_poly.pdbx_seq_one_letter_code
_entity_poly.pdbx_strand_id
1 'polypeptide(L)' 'CALPRRFDEDLVAVAVAAPRNGPHAVPDLYDWLHELPFVAERHSGHSRYHAVVRAPMLRLQRTGSPRRWKAAHDRLAEA' A
#
# COMPACT_ATOMS: atom_id res chain seq x y z
N CYS A 1 -13.77 8.36 -1.92
CA CYS A 1 -13.13 7.13 -1.43
C CYS A 1 -11.87 7.48 -0.64
N ALA A 2 -11.87 7.26 0.68
CA ALA A 2 -10.72 7.54 1.52
C ALA A 2 -9.77 6.34 1.48
N LEU A 3 -8.63 6.47 0.80
CA LEU A 3 -7.56 5.48 0.94
C LEU A 3 -7.01 5.55 2.37
N PRO A 4 -6.69 4.41 3.00
CA PRO A 4 -6.07 4.38 4.31
C PRO A 4 -4.86 5.31 4.39
N ARG A 5 -4.73 6.03 5.50
CA ARG A 5 -3.59 6.91 5.78
C ARG A 5 -2.43 6.16 6.43
N ARG A 6 -2.73 4.99 6.97
CA ARG A 6 -1.83 4.03 7.62
C ARG A 6 -2.01 2.68 6.94
N PHE A 7 -1.00 1.85 7.04
CA PHE A 7 -0.99 0.50 6.51
C PHE A 7 -0.19 -0.42 7.43
N ASP A 8 -0.58 -1.68 7.44
CA ASP A 8 0.11 -2.81 8.06
C ASP A 8 0.29 -3.91 7.01
N GLU A 9 0.82 -5.06 7.43
CA GLU A 9 1.09 -6.20 6.56
C GLU A 9 -0.21 -6.76 5.94
N ASP A 10 -1.30 -6.82 6.69
CA ASP A 10 -2.60 -7.31 6.20
C ASP A 10 -3.17 -6.38 5.12
N LEU A 11 -3.09 -5.07 5.32
CA LEU A 11 -3.53 -4.11 4.31
C LEU A 11 -2.68 -4.21 3.04
N VAL A 12 -1.36 -4.46 3.17
CA VAL A 12 -0.50 -4.70 2.01
C VAL A 12 -0.93 -5.96 1.28
N ALA A 13 -1.19 -7.07 1.98
CA ALA A 13 -1.67 -8.32 1.38
C ALA A 13 -2.91 -8.10 0.50
N VAL A 14 -3.90 -7.37 1.02
CA VAL A 14 -5.13 -7.01 0.30
C VAL A 14 -4.83 -6.10 -0.90
N ALA A 15 -4.03 -5.06 -0.69
CA ALA A 15 -3.79 -4.03 -1.70
C ALA A 15 -2.99 -4.54 -2.91
N VAL A 16 -2.07 -5.47 -2.72
CA VAL A 16 -1.26 -6.04 -3.83
C VAL A 16 -1.79 -7.35 -4.37
N ALA A 17 -2.79 -7.96 -3.72
CA ALA A 17 -3.27 -9.32 -4.05
C ALA A 17 -2.11 -10.32 -4.18
N ALA A 18 -1.08 -10.15 -3.35
CA ALA A 18 0.11 -10.99 -3.38
C ALA A 18 -0.15 -12.33 -2.67
N PRO A 19 0.50 -13.41 -3.10
CA PRO A 19 0.45 -14.67 -2.38
C PRO A 19 1.08 -14.50 -0.98
N ARG A 20 0.48 -15.14 0.03
CA ARG A 20 1.04 -15.13 1.40
C ARG A 20 2.41 -15.80 1.50
N ASN A 21 2.75 -16.69 0.55
CA ASN A 21 3.99 -17.46 0.50
C ASN A 21 4.60 -17.44 -0.91
N GLY A 22 5.93 -17.60 -1.01
CA GLY A 22 6.69 -17.64 -2.27
C GLY A 22 7.60 -16.42 -2.46
N PRO A 23 8.32 -16.31 -3.57
CA PRO A 23 9.10 -15.11 -3.87
C PRO A 23 8.17 -13.88 -3.97
N HIS A 24 8.56 -12.77 -3.34
CA HIS A 24 7.72 -11.57 -3.17
C HIS A 24 6.47 -11.79 -2.30
N ALA A 25 6.59 -12.65 -1.28
CA ALA A 25 5.56 -12.79 -0.26
C ALA A 25 5.31 -11.46 0.46
N VAL A 26 4.13 -11.34 1.05
CA VAL A 26 3.71 -10.12 1.78
C VAL A 26 4.73 -9.67 2.83
N PRO A 27 5.33 -10.55 3.66
CA PRO A 27 6.35 -10.14 4.63
C PRO A 27 7.55 -9.45 3.97
N ASP A 28 8.12 -10.06 2.91
CA ASP A 28 9.27 -9.50 2.18
C ASP A 28 8.94 -8.14 1.55
N LEU A 29 7.72 -8.01 1.00
CA LEU A 29 7.25 -6.76 0.42
C LEU A 29 7.05 -5.69 1.49
N TYR A 30 6.51 -6.07 2.65
CA TYR A 30 6.30 -5.18 3.78
C TYR A 30 7.63 -4.68 4.36
N ASP A 31 8.61 -5.56 4.50
CA ASP A 31 9.96 -5.19 4.93
C ASP A 31 10.65 -4.27 3.91
N TRP A 32 10.55 -4.58 2.62
CA TRP A 32 11.07 -3.71 1.55
C TRP A 32 10.43 -2.31 1.57
N LEU A 33 9.14 -2.19 1.85
CA LEU A 33 8.49 -0.87 1.99
C LEU A 33 9.16 -0.03 3.09
N HIS A 34 9.65 -0.65 4.17
CA HIS A 34 10.37 0.05 5.25
C HIS A 34 11.81 0.42 4.92
N GLU A 35 12.35 -0.04 3.79
CA GLU A 35 13.62 0.44 3.24
C GLU A 35 13.45 1.75 2.46
N LEU A 36 12.22 2.08 2.04
CA LEU A 36 11.95 3.30 1.31
C LEU A 36 12.07 4.52 2.24
N PRO A 37 12.79 5.58 1.84
CA PRO A 37 13.08 6.73 2.71
C PRO A 37 11.86 7.57 3.06
N PHE A 38 10.71 7.25 2.47
CA PHE A 38 9.46 7.98 2.65
C PHE A 38 8.37 7.20 3.39
N VAL A 39 8.71 6.06 3.97
CA VAL A 39 7.86 5.30 4.88
C VAL A 39 8.29 5.60 6.32
N ALA A 40 7.31 5.96 7.15
CA ALA A 40 7.50 6.32 8.55
C ALA A 40 6.79 5.32 9.48
N GLU A 41 7.11 5.42 10.78
CA GLU A 41 6.46 4.65 11.86
C GLU A 41 6.67 3.14 11.72
N ARG A 42 7.91 2.75 11.36
CA ARG A 42 8.39 1.37 11.32
C ARG A 42 8.16 0.71 12.68
N HIS A 43 7.67 -0.54 12.68
CA HIS A 43 7.42 -1.36 13.88
C HIS A 43 6.30 -0.89 14.83
N SER A 44 5.46 0.07 14.42
CA SER A 44 4.28 0.48 15.22
C SER A 44 2.98 -0.27 14.87
N GLY A 45 3.01 -1.12 13.84
CA GLY A 45 1.80 -1.71 13.24
C GLY A 45 0.94 -0.70 12.47
N HIS A 46 1.40 0.54 12.29
CA HIS A 46 0.60 1.65 11.76
C HIS A 46 1.38 2.51 10.76
N SER A 47 2.22 1.88 9.95
CA SER A 47 3.16 2.57 9.07
C SER A 47 2.45 3.45 8.06
N ARG A 48 3.14 4.51 7.62
CA ARG A 48 2.55 5.49 6.69
C ARG A 48 3.57 6.06 5.74
N TYR A 49 3.10 6.38 4.54
CA TYR A 49 3.86 7.24 3.64
C TYR A 49 3.89 8.67 4.18
N HIS A 50 5.02 9.36 4.02
CA HIS A 50 5.08 10.81 4.27
C HIS A 50 4.02 11.54 3.42
N ALA A 51 3.38 12.53 4.01
CA ALA A 51 2.28 13.26 3.37
C ALA A 51 2.71 13.92 2.05
N VAL A 52 3.96 14.39 1.98
CA VAL A 52 4.55 15.07 0.81
C VAL A 52 4.65 14.16 -0.41
N VAL A 53 4.92 12.85 -0.22
CA VAL A 53 4.98 11.88 -1.34
C VAL A 53 3.63 11.25 -1.63
N ARG A 54 2.79 11.06 -0.60
CA ARG A 54 1.52 10.35 -0.71
C ARG A 54 0.58 11.01 -1.71
N ALA A 55 0.40 12.33 -1.63
CA ALA A 55 -0.53 13.04 -2.52
C ALA A 55 -0.14 12.92 -4.01
N PRO A 56 1.14 13.15 -4.39
CA PRO A 56 1.63 12.87 -5.74
C PRO A 56 1.45 11.42 -6.18
N MET A 57 1.77 10.43 -5.34
CA MET A 57 1.61 9.00 -5.67
C MET A 57 0.15 8.64 -5.98
N LEU A 58 -0.79 9.12 -5.16
CA LEU A 58 -2.22 8.88 -5.39
C LEU A 58 -2.71 9.55 -6.68
N ARG A 59 -2.23 10.77 -6.96
CA ARG A 59 -2.58 11.46 -8.21
C ARG A 59 -2.10 10.66 -9.42
N LEU A 60 -0.84 10.23 -9.41
CA LEU A 60 -0.25 9.44 -10.49
C LEU A 60 -1.02 8.14 -10.75
N GLN A 61 -1.35 7.38 -9.69
CA GLN A 61 -2.12 6.14 -9.81
C GLN A 61 -3.51 6.38 -10.41
N ARG A 62 -4.21 7.43 -9.94
CA ARG A 62 -5.55 7.77 -10.42
C ARG A 62 -5.55 8.21 -11.89
N THR A 63 -4.54 8.96 -12.33
CA THR A 63 -4.47 9.47 -13.72
C THR A 63 -3.86 8.46 -14.69
N GLY A 64 -2.88 7.66 -14.25
CA GLY A 64 -2.15 6.74 -15.13
C GLY A 64 -2.91 5.45 -15.44
N SER A 65 -3.80 4.99 -14.54
CA SER A 65 -4.64 3.82 -14.81
C SER A 65 -5.91 3.83 -13.96
N PRO A 66 -6.99 4.50 -14.41
CA PRO A 66 -8.26 4.56 -13.69
C PRO A 66 -8.87 3.18 -13.38
N ARG A 67 -8.66 2.20 -14.26
CA ARG A 67 -9.10 0.80 -14.05
C ARG A 67 -8.36 0.15 -12.87
N ARG A 68 -7.04 0.26 -12.81
CA ARG A 68 -6.24 -0.28 -11.70
C ARG A 68 -6.57 0.43 -10.39
N TRP A 69 -6.76 1.75 -10.45
CA TRP A 69 -7.23 2.55 -9.31
C TRP A 69 -8.56 2.00 -8.77
N LYS A 70 -9.58 1.85 -9.63
CA LYS A 70 -10.87 1.28 -9.21
C LYS A 70 -10.72 -0.13 -8.64
N ALA A 71 -9.97 -1.02 -9.29
CA ALA A 71 -9.80 -2.39 -8.83
C ALA A 71 -9.09 -2.48 -7.46
N ALA A 72 -8.13 -1.61 -7.18
CA ALA A 72 -7.49 -1.54 -5.87
C ALA A 72 -8.46 -1.01 -4.79
N HIS A 73 -9.29 -0.03 -5.16
CA HIS A 73 -10.34 0.49 -4.28
C HIS A 73 -11.42 -0.55 -3.95
N ASP A 74 -11.86 -1.33 -4.94
CA ASP A 74 -12.86 -2.38 -4.75
C ASP A 74 -12.29 -3.48 -3.85
N ARG A 75 -11.04 -3.93 -4.08
CA ARG A 75 -10.37 -4.91 -3.19
C ARG A 75 -10.27 -4.45 -1.74
N LEU A 76 -9.96 -3.17 -1.51
CA LEU A 76 -9.89 -2.61 -0.16
C LEU A 76 -11.27 -2.45 0.51
N ALA A 77 -12.35 -2.39 -0.26
CA ALA A 77 -13.71 -2.29 0.25
C ALA A 77 -14.34 -3.66 0.55
N GLU A 78 -13.85 -4.71 -0.10
CA GLU A 78 -14.32 -6.09 0.03
C GLU A 78 -13.55 -6.92 1.09
N ALA A 79 -12.42 -6.41 1.58
CA ALA A 79 -11.62 -7.01 2.64
C ALA A 79 -12.10 -6.58 4.04
#